data_AF-A0A3D1AF99-F1
#
_entry.id   AF-A0A3D1AF99-F1
#
_cell.length_a   1.000
_cell.length_b   1.000
_cell.length_c   1.000
_cell.angle_alpha   90.00
_cell.angle_beta   90.00
_cell.angle_gamma   90.00
#
_symmetry.space_group_name_H-M   'P 1'
#
loop_
_entity.id
_entity.type
_entity.pdbx_description
1 polymer ?
#
loop_
_entity_poly.entity_id
_entity_poly.type
_entity_poly.pdbx_seq_one_letter_code
_entity_poly.pdbx_strand_id
1 'polypeptide(L)'
;MQIHKLLSQLGNGKIIKISIVAVTIGFIVIFNVKTQKSSIQKKLIGTWNIEHESYITGREWNMCGDWINIEYKNVCKLPLVCDFDIEERYFDIKERQKKATGTWQIISTNPDSVFFNVPNNPLHGKYAIRFFIDQNGYMNMGNNIYKIELTNDSTCLICNKGGIIHKNEIRNWENKKSV
;
A
#
# COMPACT_ATOMS: atom_id res chain seq x y z
N MET A 1 34.11 27.52 25.43
CA MET A 1 34.46 27.61 26.87
C MET A 1 33.25 27.60 27.82
N GLN A 2 32.04 28.01 27.41
CA GLN A 2 30.85 28.03 28.30
C GLN A 2 30.25 26.64 28.62
N ILE A 3 30.28 25.69 27.68
CA ILE A 3 29.67 24.36 27.86
C ILE A 3 30.35 23.56 28.98
N HIS A 4 31.68 23.64 29.07
CA HIS A 4 32.46 22.93 30.09
C HIS A 4 32.16 23.43 31.52
N LYS A 5 31.88 24.73 31.67
CA LYS A 5 31.54 25.37 32.96
C LYS A 5 30.11 25.02 33.42
N LEU A 6 29.19 24.89 32.46
CA LEU A 6 27.81 24.43 32.68
C LEU A 6 27.77 22.95 33.10
N LEU A 7 28.57 22.09 32.47
CA LEU A 7 28.64 20.67 32.82
C LEU A 7 29.26 20.45 34.21
N SER A 8 30.24 21.27 34.63
CA SER A 8 30.84 21.18 35.97
C SER A 8 29.91 21.59 37.11
N GLN A 9 28.81 22.30 36.83
CA GLN A 9 27.82 22.72 37.85
C GLN A 9 26.68 21.69 38.05
N LEU A 10 26.58 20.69 37.18
CA LEU A 10 25.59 19.62 37.26
C LEU A 10 26.22 18.41 37.97
N GLY A 11 25.83 18.16 39.22
CA GLY A 11 26.28 16.96 39.92
C GLY A 11 25.95 15.67 39.15
N ASN A 12 26.80 14.65 39.23
CA ASN A 12 26.75 13.42 38.42
C ASN A 12 25.35 12.79 38.31
N GLY A 13 24.54 12.81 39.38
CA GLY A 13 23.15 12.31 39.36
C GLY A 13 22.18 13.10 38.46
N LYS A 14 22.40 14.40 38.25
CA LYS A 14 21.61 15.23 37.31
C LYS A 14 22.00 14.95 35.85
N ILE A 15 23.29 14.74 35.58
CA ILE A 15 23.80 14.38 34.24
C ILE A 15 23.26 13.01 33.82
N ILE A 16 23.23 12.03 34.75
CA ILE A 16 22.65 10.70 34.50
C ILE A 16 21.15 10.81 34.17
N LYS A 17 20.38 11.59 34.93
CA LYS A 17 18.94 11.80 34.66
C LYS A 17 18.68 12.43 33.29
N ILE A 18 19.45 13.45 32.89
CA ILE A 18 19.32 14.09 31.58
C ILE A 18 19.62 13.10 30.44
N SER A 19 20.65 12.27 30.62
CA SER A 19 21.06 11.26 29.62
C SER A 19 19.96 10.21 29.40
N ILE A 20 19.34 9.72 30.48
CA ILE A 20 18.23 8.76 30.42
C ILE A 20 17.02 9.34 29.68
N VAL A 21 16.68 10.61 29.93
CA VAL A 21 15.57 11.30 29.25
C VAL A 21 15.86 11.44 27.74
N ALA A 22 17.08 11.85 27.38
CA ALA A 22 17.46 12.00 25.97
C ALA A 22 17.40 10.68 25.20
N VAL A 23 17.88 9.59 25.81
CA VAL A 23 17.81 8.23 25.23
C VAL A 23 16.35 7.79 25.07
N THR A 24 15.52 8.00 26.09
CA THR A 24 14.09 7.66 26.05
C THR A 24 13.36 8.42 24.93
N ILE A 25 13.60 9.73 24.79
CA ILE A 25 13.03 10.55 23.71
C ILE A 25 13.52 10.03 22.35
N GLY A 26 14.81 9.72 22.22
CA GLY A 26 15.37 9.14 21.00
C GLY A 26 14.67 7.83 20.61
N PHE A 27 14.45 6.93 21.58
CA PHE A 27 13.69 5.69 21.35
C PHE A 27 12.25 5.96 20.94
N ILE A 28 11.56 6.89 21.58
CA ILE A 28 10.18 7.26 21.22
C ILE A 28 10.13 7.81 19.79
N VAL A 29 11.05 8.69 19.40
CA VAL A 29 11.11 9.25 18.05
C VAL A 29 11.38 8.15 17.02
N ILE A 30 12.38 7.30 17.23
CA ILE A 30 12.71 6.19 16.31
C ILE A 30 11.53 5.22 16.17
N PHE A 31 10.88 4.89 17.29
CA PHE A 31 9.72 4.01 17.29
C PHE A 31 8.54 4.61 16.51
N ASN A 32 8.25 5.90 16.70
CA ASN A 32 7.18 6.59 15.97
C ASN A 32 7.48 6.77 14.49
N VAL A 33 8.75 6.97 14.09
CA VAL A 33 9.13 7.04 12.68
C VAL A 33 8.95 5.69 12.00
N LYS A 34 9.31 4.58 12.65
CA LYS A 34 9.14 3.23 12.09
C LYS A 34 7.67 2.82 11.92
N THR A 35 6.76 3.38 12.70
CA THR A 35 5.32 3.09 12.60
C THR A 35 4.58 4.00 11.62
N GLN A 36 5.25 5.03 11.09
CA GLN A 36 4.62 5.95 10.15
C GLN A 36 4.61 5.37 8.73
N LYS A 37 3.41 5.31 8.13
CA LYS A 37 3.22 4.89 6.74
C LYS A 37 3.84 5.91 5.78
N SER A 38 4.54 5.44 4.75
CA SER A 38 5.01 6.29 3.64
C SER A 38 3.84 6.85 2.83
N SER A 39 4.09 7.91 2.05
CA SER A 39 3.06 8.53 1.18
C SER A 39 2.43 7.50 0.23
N ILE A 40 3.27 6.66 -0.37
CA ILE A 40 2.86 5.59 -1.29
C ILE A 40 2.00 4.55 -0.55
N GLN A 41 2.44 4.09 0.62
CA GLN A 41 1.66 3.15 1.44
C GLN A 41 0.29 3.72 1.82
N LYS A 42 0.22 5.01 2.16
CA LYS A 42 -1.06 5.67 2.49
C LYS A 42 -2.02 5.70 1.30
N LYS A 43 -1.53 5.93 0.08
CA LYS A 43 -2.35 5.90 -1.14
C LYS A 43 -2.78 4.47 -1.48
N LEU A 44 -1.84 3.53 -1.40
CA LEU A 44 -2.00 2.15 -1.85
C LEU A 44 -2.90 1.31 -0.93
N ILE A 45 -2.84 1.49 0.40
CA ILE A 45 -3.67 0.73 1.35
C ILE A 45 -5.17 0.97 1.12
N GLY A 46 -5.95 -0.11 1.01
CA GLY A 46 -7.40 -0.10 0.84
C GLY A 46 -7.86 -1.08 -0.25
N THR A 47 -9.15 -1.03 -0.56
CA THR A 47 -9.77 -1.83 -1.63
C THR A 47 -9.70 -1.08 -2.96
N TRP A 48 -9.40 -1.83 -4.01
CA TRP A 48 -9.23 -1.36 -5.38
C TRP A 48 -10.05 -2.24 -6.30
N ASN A 49 -10.98 -1.67 -7.07
CA ASN A 49 -11.68 -2.41 -8.11
C ASN A 49 -10.91 -2.31 -9.42
N ILE A 50 -10.82 -3.40 -10.16
CA ILE A 50 -10.13 -3.49 -11.44
C ILE A 50 -11.09 -3.05 -12.54
N GLU A 51 -10.65 -2.14 -13.40
CA GLU A 51 -11.43 -1.65 -14.53
C GLU A 51 -11.29 -2.60 -15.73
N HIS A 52 -12.34 -3.34 -16.05
CA HIS A 52 -12.31 -4.37 -17.11
C HIS A 52 -12.02 -3.85 -18.51
N GLU A 53 -12.47 -2.64 -18.81
CA GLU A 53 -12.26 -2.00 -20.12
C GLU A 53 -10.83 -1.46 -20.29
N SER A 54 -10.04 -1.47 -19.21
CA SER A 54 -8.78 -0.72 -19.10
C SER A 54 -7.57 -1.61 -18.79
N TYR A 55 -7.71 -2.94 -18.73
CA TYR A 55 -6.58 -3.85 -18.51
C TYR A 55 -6.15 -4.61 -19.76
N ILE A 56 -4.84 -4.72 -19.96
CA ILE A 56 -4.22 -5.59 -20.95
C ILE A 56 -3.48 -6.66 -20.15
N THR A 57 -3.97 -7.89 -20.20
CA THR A 57 -3.22 -9.05 -19.73
C THR A 57 -2.76 -9.81 -20.96
N GLY A 58 -1.46 -10.05 -21.09
CA GLY A 58 -0.93 -11.02 -22.07
C GLY A 58 -1.21 -12.47 -21.66
N ARG A 59 -2.22 -12.71 -20.80
CA ARG A 59 -2.42 -13.97 -20.08
C ARG A 59 -3.93 -14.23 -19.95
N GLU A 60 -4.39 -15.35 -20.50
CA GLU A 60 -5.79 -15.76 -20.44
C GLU A 60 -6.11 -16.36 -19.07
N TRP A 61 -6.74 -15.59 -18.19
CA TRP A 61 -7.19 -16.08 -16.88
C TRP A 61 -8.61 -15.65 -16.58
N ASN A 62 -9.37 -16.57 -15.98
CA ASN A 62 -10.75 -16.31 -15.64
C ASN A 62 -10.84 -15.78 -14.22
N MET A 63 -10.96 -14.46 -14.09
CA MET A 63 -11.11 -13.81 -12.79
C MET A 63 -12.56 -13.96 -12.32
N CYS A 64 -12.73 -14.30 -11.04
CA CYS A 64 -14.03 -14.43 -10.38
C CYS A 64 -14.27 -13.36 -9.32
N GLY A 65 -13.39 -12.37 -9.27
CA GLY A 65 -13.54 -11.20 -8.43
C GLY A 65 -12.60 -10.11 -8.90
N ASP A 66 -13.09 -8.89 -8.93
CA ASP A 66 -12.42 -7.80 -9.64
C ASP A 66 -11.85 -6.78 -8.67
N TRP A 67 -11.37 -7.25 -7.52
CA TRP A 67 -10.84 -6.37 -6.49
C TRP A 67 -9.51 -6.85 -5.92
N ILE A 68 -8.65 -5.88 -5.62
CA ILE A 68 -7.41 -6.03 -4.86
C ILE A 68 -7.62 -5.34 -3.51
N ASN A 69 -7.34 -6.03 -2.40
CA ASN A 69 -7.31 -5.41 -1.08
C ASN A 69 -5.88 -5.39 -0.55
N ILE A 70 -5.40 -4.20 -0.21
CA ILE A 70 -4.05 -3.98 0.31
C ILE A 70 -4.20 -3.50 1.75
N GLU A 71 -3.94 -4.39 2.70
CA GLU A 71 -4.12 -4.12 4.12
C GLU A 71 -2.84 -3.57 4.75
N TYR A 72 -3.01 -2.88 5.88
CA TYR A 72 -1.88 -2.55 6.73
C TYR A 72 -1.24 -3.82 7.31
N LYS A 73 0.06 -3.78 7.64
CA LYS A 73 0.87 -4.93 8.07
C LYS A 73 1.15 -5.96 6.96
N ASN A 74 1.34 -5.48 5.74
CA ASN A 74 1.84 -6.27 4.61
C ASN A 74 0.95 -7.45 4.19
N VAL A 75 -0.35 -7.43 4.49
CA VAL A 75 -1.30 -8.43 3.99
C VAL A 75 -1.98 -7.89 2.74
N CYS A 76 -2.08 -8.70 1.69
CA CYS A 76 -2.87 -8.37 0.51
C CYS A 76 -3.74 -9.55 0.10
N LYS A 77 -4.86 -9.24 -0.54
CA LYS A 77 -5.76 -10.18 -1.19
C LYS A 77 -5.90 -9.76 -2.64
N LEU A 78 -5.47 -10.62 -3.54
CA LEU A 78 -5.62 -10.42 -4.98
C LEU A 78 -6.95 -11.02 -5.45
N PRO A 79 -7.40 -10.66 -6.66
CA PRO A 79 -8.51 -11.29 -7.35
C PRO A 79 -8.51 -12.82 -7.27
N LEU A 80 -9.71 -13.38 -7.07
CA LEU A 80 -9.89 -14.83 -7.18
C LEU A 80 -9.80 -15.25 -8.65
N VAL A 81 -9.14 -16.37 -8.88
CA VAL A 81 -9.10 -17.03 -10.19
C VAL A 81 -10.06 -18.21 -10.14
N CYS A 82 -10.83 -18.38 -11.20
CA CYS A 82 -11.66 -19.55 -11.43
C CYS A 82 -11.02 -20.43 -12.50
N ASP A 83 -10.89 -21.71 -12.18
CA ASP A 83 -10.73 -22.73 -13.19
C ASP A 83 -12.14 -23.10 -13.68
N PHE A 84 -12.40 -22.95 -14.98
CA PHE A 84 -13.69 -23.30 -15.60
C PHE A 84 -13.84 -24.81 -15.86
N ASP A 85 -12.98 -25.65 -15.26
CA ASP A 85 -13.25 -27.09 -15.23
C ASP A 85 -14.43 -27.36 -14.29
N ILE A 86 -15.60 -27.47 -14.92
CA ILE A 86 -16.97 -27.45 -14.38
C ILE A 86 -17.32 -28.66 -13.50
N GLU A 87 -16.39 -29.58 -13.22
CA GLU A 87 -16.67 -30.77 -12.40
C GLU A 87 -16.48 -30.55 -10.89
N GLU A 88 -15.80 -29.49 -10.45
CA GLU A 88 -15.57 -29.23 -9.02
C GLU A 88 -16.36 -28.03 -8.49
N ARG A 89 -17.70 -28.13 -8.55
CA ARG A 89 -18.64 -27.13 -7.98
C ARG A 89 -18.56 -26.96 -6.45
N TYR A 90 -17.64 -27.64 -5.78
CA TYR A 90 -17.44 -27.61 -4.33
C TYR A 90 -16.01 -27.25 -3.90
N PHE A 91 -15.22 -26.59 -4.76
CA PHE A 91 -13.95 -26.02 -4.28
C PHE A 91 -14.21 -24.92 -3.24
N ASP A 92 -13.80 -25.17 -2.00
CA ASP A 92 -14.04 -24.32 -0.83
C ASP A 92 -13.57 -22.88 -1.11
N ILE A 93 -14.51 -21.92 -1.05
CA ILE A 93 -14.22 -20.48 -1.18
C ILE A 93 -13.08 -20.06 -0.24
N LYS A 94 -12.97 -20.68 0.93
CA LYS A 94 -11.88 -20.42 1.88
C LYS A 94 -10.52 -20.83 1.32
N GLU A 95 -10.43 -21.94 0.60
CA GLU A 95 -9.17 -22.35 -0.04
C GLU A 95 -8.77 -21.42 -1.17
N ARG A 96 -9.74 -20.98 -1.99
CA ARG A 96 -9.48 -19.97 -3.04
C ARG A 96 -9.04 -18.64 -2.43
N GLN A 97 -9.68 -18.21 -1.35
CA GLN A 97 -9.27 -17.02 -0.59
C GLN A 97 -7.85 -17.16 -0.01
N LYS A 98 -7.49 -18.34 0.51
CA LYS A 98 -6.11 -18.61 0.97
C LYS A 98 -5.11 -18.49 -0.18
N LYS A 99 -5.41 -19.06 -1.35
CA LYS A 99 -4.54 -18.98 -2.55
C LYS A 99 -4.38 -17.55 -3.09
N ALA A 100 -5.40 -16.71 -2.89
CA ALA A 100 -5.39 -15.31 -3.30
C ALA A 100 -4.86 -14.34 -2.22
N THR A 101 -4.60 -14.83 -1.01
CA THR A 101 -4.04 -14.04 0.10
C THR A 101 -2.53 -14.23 0.16
N GLY A 102 -1.80 -13.14 0.35
CA GLY A 102 -0.36 -13.21 0.62
C GLY A 102 0.14 -11.89 1.17
N THR A 103 1.39 -11.56 0.84
CA THR A 103 2.03 -10.36 1.35
C THR A 103 2.36 -9.34 0.29
N TRP A 104 2.51 -8.08 0.69
CA TRP A 104 2.95 -7.01 -0.20
C TRP A 104 4.03 -6.16 0.45
N GLN A 105 4.87 -5.53 -0.39
CA GLN A 105 5.88 -4.59 0.05
C GLN A 105 6.18 -3.54 -1.03
N ILE A 106 6.48 -2.32 -0.62
CA ILE A 106 7.06 -1.31 -1.51
C ILE A 106 8.53 -1.68 -1.75
N ILE A 107 8.94 -1.80 -3.02
CA ILE A 107 10.30 -2.21 -3.40
C ILE A 107 11.16 -1.07 -3.95
N SER A 108 10.53 0.00 -4.45
CA SER A 108 11.19 1.27 -4.78
C SER A 108 10.18 2.42 -4.66
N THR A 109 10.71 3.61 -4.41
CA THR A 109 9.95 4.89 -4.38
C THR A 109 10.45 5.86 -5.46
N ASN A 110 11.30 5.38 -6.38
CA ASN A 110 11.79 6.13 -7.53
C ASN A 110 12.35 5.16 -8.61
N PRO A 111 11.53 4.71 -9.57
CA PRO A 111 10.08 4.89 -9.65
C PRO A 111 9.35 4.07 -8.57
N ASP A 112 8.11 4.48 -8.25
CA ASP A 112 7.27 3.77 -7.29
C ASP A 112 6.97 2.35 -7.78
N SER A 113 7.18 1.36 -6.92
CA SER A 113 6.90 -0.04 -7.24
C SER A 113 6.52 -0.88 -6.03
N VAL A 114 5.66 -1.87 -6.26
CA VAL A 114 5.16 -2.83 -5.28
C VAL A 114 5.49 -4.24 -5.73
N PHE A 115 5.77 -5.11 -4.77
CA PHE A 115 5.80 -6.55 -4.98
C PHE A 115 4.63 -7.21 -4.27
N PHE A 116 3.82 -7.96 -5.01
CA PHE A 116 2.80 -8.84 -4.46
C PHE A 116 3.33 -10.27 -4.41
N ASN A 117 3.50 -10.78 -3.20
CA ASN A 117 3.92 -12.15 -2.95
C ASN A 117 2.70 -13.05 -2.69
N VAL A 118 2.09 -13.51 -3.79
CA VAL A 118 0.95 -14.43 -3.75
C VAL A 118 1.18 -15.57 -4.76
N PRO A 119 2.05 -16.56 -4.49
CA PRO A 119 2.65 -17.44 -5.50
C PRO A 119 1.69 -18.17 -6.46
N ASN A 120 0.48 -18.50 -6.01
CA ASN A 120 -0.54 -19.18 -6.83
C ASN A 120 -1.50 -18.20 -7.51
N ASN A 121 -1.31 -16.90 -7.31
CA ASN A 121 -2.12 -15.89 -7.94
C ASN A 121 -1.40 -15.38 -9.20
N PRO A 122 -2.13 -15.24 -10.31
CA PRO A 122 -1.58 -14.73 -11.54
C PRO A 122 -1.02 -13.30 -11.46
N LEU A 123 -1.55 -12.49 -10.53
CA LEU A 123 -1.07 -11.15 -10.26
C LEU A 123 0.10 -11.11 -9.25
N HIS A 124 0.67 -12.26 -8.90
CA HIS A 124 1.97 -12.33 -8.24
C HIS A 124 3.03 -11.59 -9.06
N GLY A 125 3.88 -10.83 -8.39
CA GLY A 125 5.05 -10.24 -9.02
C GLY A 125 5.27 -8.77 -8.67
N LYS A 126 6.20 -8.17 -9.40
CA LYS A 126 6.60 -6.77 -9.27
C LYS A 126 5.78 -5.93 -10.24
N TYR A 127 5.35 -4.76 -9.77
CA TYR A 127 4.61 -3.79 -10.57
C TYR A 127 5.17 -2.39 -10.32
N ALA A 128 5.36 -1.63 -11.40
CA ALA A 128 5.47 -0.19 -11.32
C ALA A 128 4.09 0.40 -10.98
N ILE A 129 4.07 1.47 -10.20
CA ILE A 129 2.85 2.13 -9.73
C ILE A 129 2.77 3.53 -10.31
N ARG A 130 1.64 3.87 -10.91
CA ARG A 130 1.28 5.26 -11.22
C ARG A 130 -0.03 5.63 -10.53
N PHE A 131 -0.01 6.70 -9.76
CA PHE A 131 -1.19 7.28 -9.12
C PHE A 131 -1.75 8.41 -9.97
N PHE A 132 -3.07 8.41 -10.23
CA PHE A 132 -3.72 9.51 -10.94
C PHE A 132 -5.18 9.67 -10.50
N ILE A 133 -5.77 10.82 -10.83
CA ILE A 133 -7.15 11.16 -10.50
C ILE A 133 -7.89 11.36 -11.82
N ASP A 134 -8.96 10.62 -12.02
CA ASP A 134 -9.92 10.84 -13.08
C ASP A 134 -10.98 11.83 -12.57
N GLN A 135 -10.89 13.06 -13.06
CA GLN A 135 -11.73 14.18 -12.61
C GLN A 135 -13.13 14.16 -13.22
N ASN A 136 -13.33 13.43 -14.31
CA ASN A 136 -14.63 13.33 -14.95
C ASN A 136 -15.54 12.33 -14.22
N GLY A 137 -14.93 11.36 -13.55
CA GLY A 137 -15.65 10.35 -12.78
C GLY A 137 -16.45 9.38 -13.67
N TYR A 138 -17.25 8.52 -13.04
CA TYR A 138 -18.15 7.65 -13.78
C TYR A 138 -19.23 8.48 -14.45
N MET A 139 -19.47 8.22 -15.74
CA MET A 139 -20.53 8.87 -16.53
C MET A 139 -20.44 10.41 -16.55
N ASN A 140 -19.23 10.99 -16.44
CA ASN A 140 -19.01 12.44 -16.43
C ASN A 140 -19.74 13.19 -15.29
N MET A 141 -19.99 12.53 -14.16
CA MET A 141 -20.68 13.14 -13.01
C MET A 141 -19.80 14.13 -12.20
N GLY A 142 -18.55 14.36 -12.61
CA GLY A 142 -17.67 15.38 -12.01
C GLY A 142 -17.11 15.01 -10.63
N ASN A 143 -17.20 13.74 -10.25
CA ASN A 143 -16.64 13.23 -9.00
C ASN A 143 -15.23 12.65 -9.25
N ASN A 144 -14.24 13.10 -8.47
CA ASN A 144 -12.89 12.56 -8.54
C ASN A 144 -12.87 11.05 -8.26
N ILE A 145 -12.37 10.26 -9.21
CA ILE A 145 -12.03 8.85 -9.02
C ILE A 145 -10.52 8.72 -8.88
N TYR A 146 -10.08 8.17 -7.77
CA TYR A 146 -8.67 7.95 -7.49
C TYR A 146 -8.27 6.60 -8.04
N LYS A 147 -7.29 6.58 -8.93
CA LYS A 147 -6.86 5.40 -9.67
C LYS A 147 -5.40 5.06 -9.41
N ILE A 148 -5.11 3.77 -9.47
CA ILE A 148 -3.77 3.23 -9.62
C ILE A 148 -3.67 2.54 -10.96
N GLU A 149 -2.53 2.70 -11.61
CA GLU A 149 -2.08 1.86 -12.69
C GLU A 149 -0.93 1.00 -12.17
N LEU A 150 -1.06 -0.32 -12.34
CA LEU A 150 -0.08 -1.33 -11.98
C LEU A 150 0.43 -1.97 -13.26
N THR A 151 1.71 -1.78 -13.57
CA THR A 151 2.30 -2.25 -14.83
C THR A 151 3.53 -3.13 -14.61
N ASN A 152 3.63 -4.17 -15.43
CA ASN A 152 4.83 -4.97 -15.63
C ASN A 152 4.92 -5.41 -17.10
N ASP A 153 5.91 -6.24 -17.44
CA ASP A 153 6.19 -6.65 -18.82
C ASP A 153 5.03 -7.40 -19.52
N SER A 154 4.06 -7.94 -18.78
CA SER A 154 2.96 -8.76 -19.32
C SER A 154 1.56 -8.27 -18.96
N THR A 155 1.45 -7.28 -18.07
CA THR A 155 0.20 -6.90 -17.43
C THR A 155 0.17 -5.40 -17.20
N CYS A 156 -0.92 -4.76 -17.62
CA CYS A 156 -1.31 -3.41 -17.23
C CYS A 156 -2.69 -3.48 -16.59
N LEU A 157 -2.81 -3.13 -15.30
CA LEU A 157 -4.08 -3.02 -14.61
C LEU A 157 -4.35 -1.56 -14.28
N ILE A 158 -5.55 -1.08 -14.60
CA ILE A 158 -6.09 0.14 -14.03
C ILE A 158 -7.09 -0.26 -12.95
N CYS A 159 -6.94 0.32 -11.77
CA CYS A 159 -7.84 0.08 -10.65
C CYS A 159 -8.33 1.39 -10.04
N ASN A 160 -9.62 1.47 -9.75
CA ASN A 160 -10.21 2.58 -9.02
C ASN A 160 -10.37 2.25 -7.54
N LYS A 161 -10.22 3.25 -6.68
CA LYS A 161 -10.41 3.08 -5.25
C LYS A 161 -11.86 2.70 -4.98
N GLY A 162 -12.07 1.57 -4.30
CA GLY A 162 -13.40 1.09 -3.93
C GLY A 162 -13.94 1.76 -2.68
N GLY A 163 -15.26 2.00 -2.64
CA GLY A 163 -15.97 2.53 -1.48
C GLY A 163 -15.91 4.06 -1.33
N ILE A 164 -16.42 4.55 -0.19
CA ILE A 164 -16.39 5.98 0.16
C ILE A 164 -14.97 6.33 0.61
N ILE A 165 -14.32 7.24 -0.11
CA ILE A 165 -12.98 7.72 0.25
C ILE A 165 -13.12 8.82 1.28
N HIS A 166 -12.50 8.65 2.44
CA HIS A 166 -12.61 9.63 3.52
C HIS A 166 -11.72 10.85 3.25
N LYS A 167 -12.10 12.03 3.79
CA LYS A 167 -11.34 13.29 3.63
C LYS A 167 -9.84 13.18 3.94
N ASN A 168 -9.48 12.37 4.93
CA ASN A 168 -8.08 12.14 5.30
C ASN A 168 -7.30 11.35 4.24
N GLU A 169 -7.99 10.45 3.53
CA GLU A 169 -7.40 9.69 2.43
C GLU A 169 -7.21 10.58 1.22
N ILE A 170 -8.23 11.38 0.86
CA ILE A 170 -8.15 12.42 -0.20
C ILE A 170 -6.91 13.31 -0.03
N ARG A 171 -6.64 13.78 1.20
CA ARG A 171 -5.44 14.58 1.51
C ARG A 171 -4.13 13.87 1.17
N ASN A 172 -4.06 12.54 1.25
CA ASN A 172 -2.85 11.80 0.87
C ASN A 172 -2.63 11.84 -0.65
N TRP A 173 -3.70 12.01 -1.44
CA TRP A 173 -3.65 12.10 -2.90
C TRP A 173 -3.36 13.50 -3.40
N GLU A 174 -4.02 14.50 -2.82
CA GLU A 174 -3.96 15.90 -3.28
C GLU A 174 -2.71 16.64 -2.79
N ASN A 175 -2.15 16.25 -1.64
CA ASN A 175 -0.93 16.86 -1.14
C ASN A 175 0.29 16.31 -1.89
N LYS A 176 0.60 16.91 -3.04
CA LYS A 176 1.98 16.98 -3.56
C LYS A 176 2.79 17.86 -2.61
N LYS A 177 3.19 17.37 -1.44
CA LYS A 177 4.40 17.89 -0.81
C LYS A 177 5.55 16.99 -1.25
N SER A 178 6.05 17.35 -2.44
CA SER A 178 7.43 17.16 -2.85
C SER A 178 8.34 17.50 -1.66
N VAL A 179 9.15 16.54 -1.26
CA VAL A 179 10.49 16.85 -0.76
C VAL A 179 11.31 17.30 -1.96
#